data_AF-A0A5S4GM10-F1
#
_entry.id   AF-A0A5S4GM10-F1
#
_cell.length_a   1.000
_cell.length_b   1.000
_cell.length_c   1.000
_cell.angle_alpha   90.00
_cell.angle_beta   90.00
_cell.angle_gamma   90.00
#
_symmetry.space_group_name_H-M   'P 1'
#
loop_
_entity.id
_entity.type
_entity.pdbx_description
1 polymer ?
#
loop_
_entity_poly.entity_id
_entity_poly.type
_entity_poly.pdbx_seq_one_letter_code
_entity_poly.pdbx_strand_id
1 'polypeptide(L)'
;MAERGEDGNWPRLRLADWTDTRETLHMWMQIVGKIRMAHEPLLNHWWQVTLYVSPRGLTTSSVPYGNGAFDIEFDFVDHVLRIRRSNGETRDLDLAPRPVADFYTELMSTMDDLGIRTQISATPNEVDSAIPFAEDNEKSSYDPEAAHLFWRQLIQVDRVLGAFRAHFTGKVSPVHFFWGAMDLACTRFSGRPAP
;
A
#
# COMPACT_ATOMS: atom_id res chain seq x y z
N MET A 1 16.93 3.68 28.83
CA MET A 1 15.94 2.83 29.50
C MET A 1 14.63 3.60 29.50
N ALA A 2 13.77 3.35 28.51
CA ALA A 2 12.53 4.10 28.33
C ALA A 2 11.45 3.52 29.25
N GLU A 3 10.82 4.38 30.05
CA GLU A 3 9.71 4.05 30.94
C GLU A 3 8.50 3.55 30.13
N ARG A 4 7.97 2.39 30.53
CA ARG A 4 6.72 1.85 30.00
C ARG A 4 5.56 2.64 30.59
N GLY A 5 4.83 3.36 29.76
CA GLY A 5 3.48 3.80 30.10
C GLY A 5 2.52 2.62 30.06
N GLU A 6 1.82 2.39 31.17
CA GLU A 6 0.67 1.49 31.25
C GLU A 6 -0.49 2.08 30.45
N ASP A 7 -0.48 1.86 29.12
CA ASP A 7 -1.66 1.79 28.23
C ASP A 7 -1.21 1.47 26.78
N GLY A 8 -1.15 0.16 26.48
CA GLY A 8 -1.38 -0.45 25.16
C GLY A 8 -0.58 0.00 23.92
N ASN A 9 0.60 -0.60 23.68
CA ASN A 9 1.23 -1.02 22.40
C ASN A 9 1.13 -0.17 21.09
N TRP A 10 0.59 1.06 21.10
CA TRP A 10 0.46 1.92 19.92
C TRP A 10 1.70 2.79 19.74
N PRO A 11 2.37 2.74 18.59
CA PRO A 11 3.49 3.64 18.31
C PRO A 11 3.02 5.08 18.18
N ARG A 12 3.84 6.02 18.64
CA ARG A 12 3.62 7.45 18.44
C ARG A 12 4.35 7.91 17.18
N LEU A 13 3.61 8.48 16.24
CA LEU A 13 4.12 9.14 15.05
C LEU A 13 3.23 10.35 14.78
N ARG A 14 3.78 11.57 14.88
CA ARG A 14 3.02 12.79 14.54
C ARG A 14 3.15 13.03 13.06
N LEU A 15 2.10 13.53 12.42
CA LEU A 15 2.10 13.83 10.99
C LEU A 15 3.29 14.73 10.60
N ALA A 16 3.54 15.79 11.36
CA ALA A 16 4.62 16.74 11.11
C ALA A 16 6.03 16.12 11.17
N ASP A 17 6.22 14.97 11.83
CA ASP A 17 7.53 14.34 11.98
C ASP A 17 7.96 13.54 10.75
N TRP A 18 7.04 13.28 9.80
CA TRP A 18 7.32 12.40 8.65
C TRP A 18 6.63 12.81 7.34
N THR A 19 6.12 14.05 7.24
CA THR A 19 5.37 14.53 6.07
C THR A 19 6.07 14.21 4.75
N ASP A 20 7.35 14.52 4.61
CA ASP A 20 8.09 14.31 3.36
C ASP A 20 8.20 12.82 2.99
N THR A 21 8.38 11.95 3.99
CA THR A 21 8.38 10.49 3.81
C THR A 21 6.98 10.00 3.44
N ARG A 22 5.94 10.50 4.11
CA ARG A 22 4.55 10.15 3.84
C ARG A 22 4.17 10.50 2.41
N GLU A 23 4.53 11.68 1.93
CA GLU A 23 4.19 12.16 0.59
C GLU A 23 4.91 11.36 -0.50
N THR A 24 6.19 11.04 -0.30
CA THR A 24 6.94 10.18 -1.22
C THR A 24 6.36 8.76 -1.24
N LEU A 25 6.15 8.18 -0.07
CA LEU A 25 5.59 6.83 0.08
C LEU A 25 4.16 6.74 -0.47
N HIS A 26 3.36 7.80 -0.34
CA HIS A 26 2.02 7.87 -0.94
C HIS A 26 2.10 7.67 -2.46
N MET A 27 3.03 8.33 -3.14
CA MET A 27 3.19 8.18 -4.59
C MET A 27 3.60 6.76 -4.97
N TRP A 28 4.52 6.16 -4.22
CA TRP A 28 4.91 4.75 -4.43
C TRP A 28 3.71 3.80 -4.25
N MET A 29 2.90 4.01 -3.21
CA MET A 29 1.67 3.24 -2.99
C MET A 29 0.67 3.43 -4.14
N GLN A 30 0.57 4.64 -4.71
CA GLN A 30 -0.28 4.87 -5.87
C GLN A 30 0.18 4.09 -7.10
N ILE A 31 1.49 4.06 -7.36
CA ILE A 31 2.05 3.29 -8.48
C ILE A 31 1.71 1.80 -8.31
N VAL A 32 1.99 1.22 -7.14
CA VAL A 32 1.69 -0.20 -6.84
C VAL A 32 0.19 -0.49 -6.89
N GLY A 33 -0.62 0.42 -6.36
CA GLY A 33 -2.07 0.32 -6.40
C GLY A 33 -2.65 0.35 -7.82
N LYS A 34 -2.10 1.20 -8.69
CA LYS A 34 -2.45 1.26 -10.11
C LYS A 34 -1.97 0.03 -10.88
N ILE A 35 -0.82 -0.54 -10.51
CA ILE A 35 -0.37 -1.84 -11.05
C ILE A 35 -1.41 -2.91 -10.73
N ARG A 36 -1.83 -3.03 -9.46
CA ARG A 36 -2.90 -3.97 -9.08
C ARG A 36 -4.19 -3.72 -9.87
N MET A 37 -4.58 -2.46 -10.03
CA MET A 37 -5.76 -2.06 -10.80
C MET A 37 -5.70 -2.51 -12.27
N ALA A 38 -4.52 -2.49 -12.89
CA ALA A 38 -4.37 -2.90 -14.28
C ALA A 38 -4.56 -4.42 -14.50
N HIS A 39 -4.43 -5.22 -13.45
CA HIS A 39 -4.44 -6.70 -13.53
C HIS A 39 -5.66 -7.36 -12.86
N GLU A 40 -6.51 -6.60 -12.16
CA GLU A 40 -7.69 -7.13 -11.48
C GLU A 40 -8.99 -6.74 -12.21
N PRO A 41 -9.95 -7.68 -12.38
CA PRO A 41 -11.27 -7.35 -12.91
C PRO A 41 -11.99 -6.38 -11.98
N LEU A 42 -12.65 -5.37 -12.54
CA LEU A 42 -13.38 -4.37 -11.76
C LEU A 42 -14.44 -5.02 -10.86
N LEU A 43 -14.37 -4.74 -9.56
CA LEU A 43 -15.40 -5.08 -8.58
C LEU A 43 -16.09 -3.81 -8.07
N ASN A 44 -17.33 -3.99 -7.61
CA ASN A 44 -18.06 -2.92 -6.93
C ASN A 44 -17.27 -2.39 -5.73
N HIS A 45 -17.39 -1.08 -5.47
CA HIS A 45 -16.69 -0.37 -4.39
C HIS A 45 -15.15 -0.34 -4.50
N TRP A 46 -14.57 -0.69 -5.64
CA TRP A 46 -13.11 -0.67 -5.83
C TRP A 46 -12.34 -1.57 -4.85
N TRP A 47 -13.00 -2.59 -4.28
CA TRP A 47 -12.39 -3.48 -3.29
C TRP A 47 -11.25 -4.34 -3.87
N GLN A 48 -11.27 -4.57 -5.18
CA GLN A 48 -10.21 -5.30 -5.89
C GLN A 48 -8.89 -4.54 -5.99
N VAL A 49 -8.86 -3.22 -5.73
CA VAL A 49 -7.66 -2.39 -5.92
C VAL A 49 -7.12 -1.81 -4.61
N THR A 50 -7.26 -2.50 -3.49
CA THR A 50 -6.78 -2.01 -2.18
C THR A 50 -5.35 -2.49 -1.90
N LEU A 51 -4.77 -2.13 -0.77
CA LEU A 51 -3.66 -2.84 -0.15
C LEU A 51 -4.15 -3.46 1.17
N TYR A 52 -3.45 -4.47 1.64
CA TYR A 52 -3.75 -5.16 2.90
C TYR A 52 -2.56 -5.07 3.85
N VAL A 53 -2.84 -4.86 5.13
CA VAL A 53 -1.81 -4.93 6.17
C VAL A 53 -1.33 -6.37 6.31
N SER A 54 -0.02 -6.57 6.18
CA SER A 54 0.64 -7.86 6.39
C SER A 54 1.49 -7.82 7.67
N PRO A 55 2.04 -8.98 8.11
CA PRO A 55 3.01 -9.02 9.20
C PRO A 55 4.33 -8.28 8.93
N ARG A 56 4.55 -7.75 7.72
CA ARG A 56 5.78 -7.03 7.34
C ARG A 56 5.54 -5.66 6.73
N GLY A 57 4.34 -5.39 6.23
CA GLY A 57 3.99 -4.08 5.69
C GLY A 57 2.63 -4.02 5.02
N LEU A 58 2.62 -3.64 3.74
CA LEU A 58 1.40 -3.51 2.92
C LEU A 58 1.55 -4.31 1.62
N THR A 59 0.59 -5.19 1.34
CA THR A 59 0.63 -6.09 0.18
C THR A 59 -0.58 -5.91 -0.73
N THR A 60 -0.38 -6.14 -2.03
CA THR A 60 -1.46 -6.29 -3.00
C THR A 60 -2.30 -7.55 -2.79
N SER A 61 -1.84 -8.50 -1.96
CA SER A 61 -2.26 -9.90 -2.02
C SER A 61 -1.96 -10.52 -3.39
N SER A 62 -2.39 -11.76 -3.60
CA SER A 62 -2.26 -12.49 -4.86
C SER A 62 -3.04 -11.78 -5.97
N VAL A 63 -2.33 -11.36 -7.02
CA VAL A 63 -2.85 -10.80 -8.26
C VAL A 63 -2.72 -11.82 -9.38
N PRO A 64 -3.82 -12.28 -10.01
CA PRO A 64 -3.76 -13.21 -11.14
C PRO A 64 -3.01 -12.62 -12.34
N TYR A 65 -2.15 -13.43 -12.99
CA TYR A 65 -1.47 -13.02 -14.23
C TYR A 65 -1.11 -14.23 -15.09
N GLY A 66 -1.68 -14.29 -16.31
CA GLY A 66 -1.54 -15.45 -17.20
C GLY A 66 -2.07 -16.72 -16.54
N ASN A 67 -1.21 -17.76 -16.45
CA ASN A 67 -1.53 -19.04 -15.78
C ASN A 67 -1.00 -19.09 -14.33
N GLY A 68 -0.58 -17.96 -13.76
CA GLY A 68 -0.03 -17.88 -12.42
C GLY A 68 -0.54 -16.66 -11.67
N ALA A 69 0.23 -16.23 -10.68
CA ALA A 69 -0.04 -15.03 -9.92
C ALA A 69 1.27 -14.33 -9.54
N PHE A 70 1.16 -13.06 -9.18
CA PHE A 70 2.22 -12.32 -8.52
C PHE A 70 1.64 -11.55 -7.33
N ASP A 71 2.50 -11.08 -6.44
CA ASP A 71 2.14 -10.08 -5.45
C ASP A 71 3.27 -9.06 -5.32
N ILE A 72 2.91 -7.87 -4.83
CA ILE A 72 3.83 -6.80 -4.50
C ILE A 72 3.61 -6.43 -3.04
N GLU A 73 4.67 -6.35 -2.26
CA GLU A 73 4.64 -6.03 -0.84
C GLU A 73 5.66 -4.94 -0.51
N PHE A 74 5.18 -3.83 0.06
CA PHE A 74 6.05 -2.93 0.80
C PHE A 74 6.43 -3.64 2.10
N ASP A 75 7.68 -4.03 2.24
CA ASP A 75 8.25 -4.62 3.44
C ASP A 75 8.90 -3.51 4.26
N PHE A 76 8.22 -3.03 5.31
CA PHE A 76 8.70 -1.95 6.17
C PHE A 76 9.59 -2.46 7.32
N VAL A 77 10.00 -3.73 7.28
CA VAL A 77 10.97 -4.32 8.21
C VAL A 77 12.34 -4.40 7.56
N ASP A 78 12.41 -4.94 6.34
CA ASP A 78 13.65 -5.00 5.56
C ASP A 78 13.85 -3.75 4.68
N HIS A 79 12.83 -2.88 4.59
CA HIS A 79 12.81 -1.68 3.75
C HIS A 79 13.02 -1.97 2.27
N VAL A 80 12.23 -2.91 1.73
CA VAL A 80 12.22 -3.26 0.31
C VAL A 80 10.80 -3.31 -0.24
N LEU A 81 10.63 -2.96 -1.52
CA LEU A 81 9.46 -3.36 -2.29
C LEU A 81 9.75 -4.73 -2.89
N ARG A 82 9.04 -5.75 -2.41
CA ARG A 82 9.22 -7.13 -2.84
C ARG A 82 8.15 -7.53 -3.85
N ILE A 83 8.58 -8.06 -4.98
CA ILE A 83 7.72 -8.61 -6.04
C ILE A 83 7.96 -10.12 -6.09
N ARG A 84 6.90 -10.92 -5.90
CA ARG A 84 6.98 -12.39 -5.92
C ARG A 84 6.09 -12.94 -7.01
N ARG A 85 6.56 -13.98 -7.70
CA ARG A 85 5.78 -14.74 -8.67
C ARG A 85 5.49 -16.14 -8.17
N SER A 86 4.36 -16.70 -8.59
CA SER A 86 3.95 -18.06 -8.23
C SER A 86 4.88 -19.17 -8.78
N ASN A 87 5.82 -18.83 -9.66
CA ASN A 87 6.86 -19.73 -10.16
C ASN A 87 8.14 -19.71 -9.30
N GLY A 88 8.17 -18.96 -8.19
CA GLY A 88 9.29 -18.87 -7.26
C GLY A 88 10.26 -17.72 -7.53
N GLU A 89 10.12 -16.98 -8.64
CA GLU A 89 10.93 -15.79 -8.90
C GLU A 89 10.59 -14.68 -7.91
N THR A 90 11.61 -13.96 -7.44
CA THR A 90 11.49 -12.80 -6.56
C THR A 90 12.44 -11.69 -7.01
N ARG A 91 11.99 -10.45 -6.89
CA ARG A 91 12.81 -9.23 -7.06
C ARG A 91 12.48 -8.27 -5.93
N ASP A 92 13.52 -7.59 -5.44
CA ASP A 92 13.41 -6.59 -4.41
C ASP A 92 13.94 -5.26 -4.97
N LEU A 93 13.27 -4.16 -4.63
CA LEU A 93 13.76 -2.79 -4.85
C LEU A 93 13.94 -2.14 -3.48
N ASP A 94 15.03 -1.40 -3.26
CA ASP A 94 15.26 -0.72 -1.98
C ASP A 94 14.26 0.43 -1.78
N LEU A 95 13.63 0.46 -0.60
CA LEU A 95 12.89 1.63 -0.12
C LEU A 95 13.89 2.56 0.57
N ALA A 96 14.46 3.47 -0.20
CA ALA A 96 15.47 4.43 0.25
C ALA A 96 15.18 5.82 -0.33
N PRO A 97 15.78 6.91 0.21
CA PRO A 97 15.60 8.24 -0.35
C PRO A 97 15.96 8.29 -1.85
N ARG A 98 14.95 8.52 -2.69
CA ARG A 98 15.08 8.62 -4.15
C ARG A 98 13.84 9.31 -4.74
N PRO A 99 13.99 10.03 -5.86
CA PRO A 99 12.87 10.56 -6.62
C PRO A 99 11.78 9.52 -6.94
N VAL A 100 10.52 9.95 -6.93
CA VAL A 100 9.38 9.15 -7.41
C VAL A 100 9.59 8.72 -8.88
N ALA A 101 10.15 9.59 -9.72
CA ALA A 101 10.49 9.28 -11.11
C ALA A 101 11.45 8.09 -11.25
N ASP A 102 12.49 8.05 -10.41
CA ASP A 102 13.45 6.95 -10.41
C ASP A 102 12.79 5.66 -9.93
N PHE A 103 12.01 5.72 -8.85
CA PHE A 103 11.29 4.56 -8.32
C PHE A 103 10.31 3.99 -9.35
N TYR A 104 9.53 4.86 -10.00
CA TYR A 104 8.59 4.48 -11.06
C TYR A 104 9.31 3.77 -12.21
N THR A 105 10.43 4.33 -12.68
CA THR A 105 11.20 3.77 -13.80
C THR A 105 11.76 2.39 -13.46
N GLU A 106 12.38 2.24 -12.28
CA GLU A 106 12.96 0.96 -11.85
C GLU A 106 11.88 -0.10 -11.61
N LEU A 107 10.76 0.26 -11.00
CA LEU A 107 9.65 -0.67 -10.78
C LEU A 107 9.07 -1.17 -12.09
N MET A 108 8.79 -0.28 -13.05
CA MET A 108 8.26 -0.69 -14.36
C MET A 108 9.25 -1.57 -15.13
N SER A 109 10.55 -1.25 -15.10
CA SER A 109 11.59 -2.09 -15.69
C SER A 109 11.64 -3.47 -15.03
N THR A 110 11.58 -3.54 -13.70
CA THR A 110 11.60 -4.80 -12.95
C THR A 110 10.38 -5.67 -13.26
N MET A 111 9.21 -5.06 -13.42
CA MET A 111 7.98 -5.74 -13.83
C MET A 111 8.11 -6.32 -15.24
N ASP A 112 8.70 -5.57 -16.18
CA ASP A 112 8.96 -6.04 -17.54
C ASP A 112 9.98 -7.18 -17.58
N ASP A 113 11.06 -7.11 -16.79
CA ASP A 113 12.07 -8.18 -16.66
C ASP A 113 11.47 -9.47 -16.10
N LEU A 114 10.50 -9.35 -15.18
CA LEU A 114 9.71 -10.47 -14.67
C LEU A 114 8.65 -10.98 -15.68
N GLY A 115 8.52 -10.33 -16.83
CA GLY A 115 7.53 -10.64 -17.86
C GLY A 115 6.10 -10.25 -17.47
N ILE A 116 5.93 -9.34 -16.50
CA ILE A 116 4.65 -8.80 -16.03
C ILE A 116 4.37 -7.48 -16.75
N ARG A 117 3.89 -7.58 -17.99
CA ARG A 117 3.58 -6.42 -18.83
C ARG A 117 2.48 -5.59 -18.19
N THR A 118 2.81 -4.36 -17.83
CA THR A 118 1.91 -3.51 -17.05
C THR A 118 1.76 -2.14 -17.71
N GLN A 119 0.53 -1.68 -17.88
CA GLN A 119 0.23 -0.34 -18.36
C GLN A 119 -0.69 0.34 -17.36
N ILE A 120 -0.27 1.49 -16.84
CA ILE A 120 -1.03 2.27 -15.86
C ILE A 120 -1.21 3.71 -16.34
N SER A 121 -2.28 4.37 -15.88
CA SER A 121 -2.36 5.83 -15.95
C SER A 121 -1.35 6.43 -14.96
N ALA A 122 -0.26 6.98 -15.47
CA ALA A 122 0.92 7.40 -14.71
C ALA A 122 0.80 8.78 -14.02
N THR A 123 -0.42 9.28 -13.86
CA THR A 123 -0.72 10.51 -13.11
C THR A 123 -1.33 10.13 -11.75
N PRO A 124 -0.86 10.70 -10.63
CA PRO A 124 -1.44 10.43 -9.31
C PRO A 124 -2.89 10.96 -9.22
N ASN A 125 -3.68 10.31 -8.37
CA ASN A 125 -5.05 10.68 -8.03
C ASN A 125 -5.10 11.23 -6.60
N GLU A 126 -6.17 11.96 -6.26
CA GLU A 126 -6.47 12.35 -4.86
C GLU A 126 -5.32 13.10 -4.16
N VAL A 127 -4.59 13.93 -4.92
CA VAL A 127 -3.53 14.82 -4.44
C VAL A 127 -3.72 16.23 -4.97
N ASP A 128 -3.20 17.23 -4.24
CA ASP A 128 -3.27 18.63 -4.63
C ASP A 128 -2.44 18.93 -5.88
N SER A 129 -1.22 18.38 -5.96
CA SER A 129 -0.31 18.52 -7.10
C SER A 129 -0.10 17.17 -7.79
N ALA A 130 -0.63 17.04 -9.01
CA ALA A 130 -0.65 15.80 -9.77
C ALA A 130 0.47 15.70 -10.82
N ILE A 131 1.73 15.82 -10.38
CA ILE A 131 2.91 15.63 -11.24
C ILE A 131 2.93 14.17 -11.73
N PRO A 132 3.06 13.90 -13.04
CA PRO A 132 3.22 12.53 -13.55
C PRO A 132 4.38 11.80 -12.87
N PHE A 133 4.22 10.51 -12.56
CA PHE A 133 5.21 9.78 -11.77
C PHE A 133 6.60 9.80 -12.40
N ALA A 134 6.69 9.67 -13.72
CA ALA A 134 7.96 9.71 -14.47
C ALA A 134 8.66 11.09 -14.46
N GLU A 135 7.97 12.15 -14.01
CA GLU A 135 8.46 13.52 -13.98
C GLU A 135 8.66 14.04 -12.55
N ASP A 136 8.13 13.35 -11.54
CA ASP A 136 8.18 13.76 -10.13
C ASP A 136 9.58 13.54 -9.54
N ASN A 137 10.39 14.60 -9.63
CA ASN A 137 11.71 14.70 -9.03
C ASN A 137 11.69 15.48 -7.70
N GLU A 138 10.52 15.95 -7.27
CA GLU A 138 10.37 16.76 -6.05
C GLU A 138 10.29 15.86 -4.82
N LYS A 139 9.45 14.82 -4.88
CA LYS A 139 9.25 13.89 -3.76
C LYS A 139 10.34 12.82 -3.78
N SER A 140 11.21 12.85 -2.77
CA SER A 140 12.39 11.97 -2.73
C SER A 140 12.80 11.51 -1.33
N SER A 141 12.06 11.88 -0.29
CA SER A 141 12.41 11.58 1.10
C SER A 141 11.90 10.21 1.53
N TYR A 142 12.71 9.45 2.26
CA TYR A 142 12.28 8.22 2.91
C TYR A 142 13.05 8.00 4.21
N ASP A 143 12.36 8.08 5.34
CA ASP A 143 12.85 7.67 6.65
C ASP A 143 12.34 6.25 6.97
N PRO A 144 13.24 5.24 7.01
CA PRO A 144 12.89 3.87 7.38
C PRO A 144 12.16 3.76 8.72
N GLU A 145 12.61 4.47 9.75
CA GLU A 145 12.00 4.35 11.08
C GLU A 145 10.58 4.93 11.09
N ALA A 146 10.37 6.07 10.42
CA ALA A 146 9.04 6.65 10.30
C ALA A 146 8.07 5.73 9.54
N ALA A 147 8.52 5.14 8.42
CA ALA A 147 7.71 4.17 7.66
C ALA A 147 7.38 2.91 8.49
N HIS A 148 8.35 2.43 9.27
CA HIS A 148 8.15 1.31 10.19
C HIS A 148 7.13 1.64 11.29
N LEU A 149 7.23 2.82 11.92
CA LEU A 149 6.27 3.30 12.93
C LEU A 149 4.87 3.47 12.36
N PHE A 150 4.74 4.03 11.15
CA PHE A 150 3.47 4.15 10.44
C PHE A 150 2.83 2.78 10.24
N TRP A 151 3.58 1.80 9.74
CA TRP A 151 3.06 0.44 9.57
C TRP A 151 2.65 -0.20 10.90
N ARG A 152 3.44 -0.03 11.97
CA ARG A 152 3.06 -0.54 13.30
C ARG A 152 1.76 0.07 13.82
N GLN A 153 1.45 1.33 13.48
CA GLN A 153 0.14 1.92 13.76
C GLN A 153 -0.95 1.21 12.95
N LEU A 154 -0.73 0.99 11.65
CA LEU A 154 -1.68 0.25 10.80
C LEU A 154 -2.00 -1.15 11.33
N ILE A 155 -1.02 -1.91 11.83
CA ILE A 155 -1.26 -3.21 12.48
C ILE A 155 -2.27 -3.09 13.61
N GLN A 156 -2.14 -2.06 14.45
CA GLN A 156 -3.06 -1.89 15.58
C GLN A 156 -4.45 -1.49 15.11
N VAL A 157 -4.57 -0.61 14.10
CA VAL A 157 -5.86 -0.25 13.52
C VAL A 157 -6.52 -1.50 12.90
N ASP A 158 -5.78 -2.26 12.10
CA ASP A 158 -6.25 -3.48 11.44
C ASP A 158 -6.75 -4.52 12.44
N ARG A 159 -6.00 -4.76 13.53
CA ARG A 159 -6.41 -5.66 14.61
C ARG A 159 -7.75 -5.25 15.23
N VAL A 160 -7.91 -3.96 15.52
CA VAL A 160 -9.13 -3.43 16.14
C VAL A 160 -10.30 -3.50 15.17
N LEU A 161 -10.11 -3.08 13.90
CA LEU A 161 -11.15 -3.15 12.87
C LEU A 161 -11.53 -4.60 12.54
N GLY A 162 -10.57 -5.51 12.53
CA GLY A 162 -10.74 -6.95 12.36
C GLY A 162 -11.63 -7.56 13.46
N ALA A 163 -11.33 -7.27 14.72
CA ALA A 163 -12.16 -7.69 15.84
C ALA A 163 -13.56 -7.04 15.76
N PHE A 164 -13.63 -5.75 15.44
CA PHE A 164 -14.90 -5.04 15.32
C PHE A 164 -15.78 -5.69 14.25
N ARG A 165 -15.28 -5.92 13.02
CA ARG A 165 -16.04 -6.50 11.90
C ARG A 165 -16.49 -7.93 12.12
N ALA A 166 -15.76 -8.74 12.90
CA ALA A 166 -16.10 -10.14 13.15
C ALA A 166 -17.47 -10.34 13.81
N HIS A 167 -17.96 -9.33 14.54
CA HIS A 167 -19.25 -9.37 15.22
C HIS A 167 -20.44 -8.95 14.32
N PHE A 168 -20.18 -8.55 13.07
CA PHE A 168 -21.22 -8.08 12.15
C PHE A 168 -21.66 -9.19 11.20
N THR A 169 -22.96 -9.48 11.18
CA THR A 169 -23.55 -10.59 10.41
C THR A 169 -24.00 -10.22 8.99
N GLY A 170 -23.97 -8.93 8.63
CA GLY A 170 -24.33 -8.44 7.29
C GLY A 170 -23.13 -8.39 6.33
N LYS A 171 -23.34 -7.82 5.12
CA LYS A 171 -22.25 -7.59 4.15
C LYS A 171 -21.23 -6.62 4.75
N VAL A 172 -19.99 -7.06 4.86
CA VAL A 172 -18.88 -6.28 5.40
C VAL A 172 -17.60 -6.53 4.61
N SER A 173 -16.88 -5.46 4.26
CA SER A 173 -15.60 -5.57 3.56
C SER A 173 -14.54 -6.20 4.46
N PRO A 174 -13.46 -6.77 3.90
CA PRO A 174 -12.18 -6.84 4.61
C PRO A 174 -11.74 -5.45 5.11
N VAL A 175 -10.71 -5.41 5.95
CA VAL A 175 -10.03 -4.13 6.23
C VAL A 175 -9.21 -3.79 4.98
N HIS A 176 -9.48 -2.63 4.40
CA HIS A 176 -8.86 -2.17 3.16
C HIS A 176 -8.00 -0.95 3.43
N PHE A 177 -6.80 -0.93 2.88
CA PHE A 177 -6.02 0.28 2.76
C PHE A 177 -6.18 0.83 1.34
N PHE A 178 -6.90 1.93 1.16
CA PHE A 178 -7.02 2.59 -0.13
C PHE A 178 -5.82 3.51 -0.32
N TRP A 179 -4.97 3.17 -1.29
CA TRP A 179 -3.74 3.90 -1.59
C TRP A 179 -3.97 5.28 -2.20
N GLY A 180 -5.18 5.55 -2.70
CA GLY A 180 -5.56 6.85 -3.28
C GLY A 180 -5.43 7.99 -2.27
N ALA A 181 -6.01 7.81 -1.08
CA ALA A 181 -5.97 8.80 0.00
C ALA A 181 -5.17 8.36 1.24
N MET A 182 -4.54 7.17 1.21
CA MET A 182 -3.88 6.54 2.37
C MET A 182 -4.83 6.26 3.55
N ASP A 183 -6.04 5.79 3.26
CA ASP A 183 -7.08 5.53 4.25
C ASP A 183 -7.25 4.03 4.54
N LEU A 184 -7.28 3.68 5.83
CA LEU A 184 -7.66 2.34 6.27
C LEU A 184 -9.15 2.32 6.63
N ALA A 185 -9.92 1.47 5.95
CA ALA A 185 -11.37 1.47 6.03
C ALA A 185 -11.96 0.06 6.20
N CYS A 186 -13.09 -0.01 6.90
CA CYS A 186 -13.95 -1.18 6.96
C CYS A 186 -15.40 -0.75 6.74
N THR A 187 -16.01 -1.22 5.65
CA THR A 187 -17.36 -0.82 5.23
C THR A 187 -18.37 -1.88 5.63
N ARG A 188 -19.49 -1.46 6.25
CA ARG A 188 -20.65 -2.30 6.56
C ARG A 188 -21.87 -1.82 5.82
N PHE A 189 -22.67 -2.75 5.32
CA PHE A 189 -23.92 -2.44 4.64
C PHE A 189 -25.10 -2.86 5.51
N SER A 190 -26.05 -1.94 5.69
CA SER A 190 -27.29 -2.20 6.42
C SER A 190 -28.26 -3.13 5.67
N GLY A 191 -28.01 -3.39 4.38
CA GLY A 191 -28.89 -4.15 3.50
C GLY A 191 -30.11 -3.36 3.00
N ARG A 192 -30.28 -2.11 3.44
CA ARG A 192 -31.31 -1.21 2.91
C ARG A 192 -30.86 -0.67 1.55
N PRO A 193 -31.77 -0.48 0.58
CA PRO A 193 -31.49 0.31 -0.60
C PRO A 193 -30.93 1.67 -0.17
N ALA A 194 -29.79 2.07 -0.72
CA ALA A 194 -29.29 3.42 -0.54
C ALA A 194 -30.21 4.40 -1.32
N PRO A 195 -30.46 5.62 -0.80
CA PRO A 195 -31.03 6.68 -1.61
C PRO A 195 -30.10 7.10 -2.76
#